data_AF-A0A2D4LNX2-F1
#
_entry.id   AF-A0A2D4LNX2-F1
#
_cell.length_a   1.000
_cell.length_b   1.000
_cell.length_c   1.000
_cell.angle_alpha   90.00
_cell.angle_beta   90.00
_cell.angle_gamma   90.00
#
_symmetry.space_group_name_H-M   'P 1'
#
loop_
_entity.id
_entity.type
_entity.pdbx_description
1 polymer ?
#
loop_
_entity_poly.entity_id
_entity_poly.type
_entity_poly.pdbx_seq_one_letter_code
_entity_poly.pdbx_strand_id
1 'polypeptide(L)'
;KDIDGQTDIAILSKVGNLKWLSKYKCTFQADSYLKSQLPKHLREIFTRVRFEQLDTMVRYGRFHAILYNDCLCICGAAEVEDLAHILFDCCLYKRMRDKYLGLYIRQMTYWDTYIKITHLMSGQNLKITFKVAQYLNNMILLRSVYVG
;
A
#
# COMPACT_ATOMS: atom_id res chain seq x y z
N LYS A 1 2.25 -9.57 -28.87
CA LYS A 1 1.71 -10.64 -28.01
C LYS A 1 1.45 -10.15 -26.56
N ASP A 2 1.01 -8.89 -26.37
CA ASP A 2 0.82 -8.29 -25.03
C ASP A 2 -0.55 -7.59 -24.88
N ILE A 3 -1.40 -7.67 -25.90
CA ILE A 3 -2.69 -6.95 -25.93
C ILE A 3 -3.70 -7.67 -25.01
N ASP A 4 -3.73 -9.00 -25.03
CA ASP A 4 -4.62 -9.79 -24.16
C ASP A 4 -4.30 -9.59 -22.67
N GLY A 5 -3.01 -9.58 -22.31
CA GLY A 5 -2.57 -9.39 -20.92
C GLY A 5 -2.82 -7.99 -20.35
N GLN A 6 -2.89 -6.95 -21.19
CA GLN A 6 -3.30 -5.61 -20.73
C GLN A 6 -4.81 -5.51 -20.56
N THR A 7 -5.57 -6.22 -21.39
CA THR A 7 -7.04 -6.23 -21.38
C THR A 7 -7.57 -6.90 -20.11
N ASP A 8 -6.97 -8.01 -19.69
CA ASP A 8 -7.39 -8.76 -18.49
C ASP A 8 -7.12 -8.02 -17.17
N ILE A 9 -6.05 -7.21 -17.07
CA ILE A 9 -5.78 -6.38 -15.89
C ILE A 9 -6.73 -5.20 -15.81
N ALA A 10 -7.06 -4.57 -16.94
CA ALA A 10 -8.07 -3.52 -16.99
C ALA A 10 -9.44 -4.05 -16.55
N ILE A 11 -9.78 -5.30 -16.89
CA ILE A 11 -10.98 -5.99 -16.42
C ILE A 11 -10.91 -6.27 -14.92
N LEU A 12 -9.83 -6.87 -14.40
CA LEU A 12 -9.66 -7.09 -12.95
C LEU A 12 -9.69 -5.78 -12.14
N SER A 13 -9.22 -4.67 -12.72
CA SER A 13 -9.31 -3.35 -12.10
C SER A 13 -10.72 -2.77 -12.09
N LYS A 14 -11.56 -3.11 -13.07
CA LYS A 14 -12.94 -2.63 -13.19
C LYS A 14 -13.91 -3.50 -12.38
N VAL A 15 -13.60 -4.79 -12.25
CA VAL A 15 -14.42 -5.79 -11.55
C VAL A 15 -13.97 -5.96 -10.10
N GLY A 16 -12.69 -5.76 -9.81
CA GLY A 16 -12.13 -5.86 -8.47
C GLY A 16 -12.22 -4.53 -7.71
N ASN A 17 -12.65 -4.59 -6.45
CA ASN A 17 -12.68 -3.46 -5.51
C ASN A 17 -11.27 -2.97 -5.07
N LEU A 18 -10.24 -3.17 -5.90
CA LEU A 18 -8.85 -2.82 -5.62
C LEU A 18 -8.50 -1.49 -6.29
N LYS A 19 -8.50 -0.41 -5.51
CA LYS A 19 -8.27 0.99 -5.93
C LYS A 19 -6.90 1.19 -6.59
N TRP A 20 -5.87 0.49 -6.10
CA TRP A 20 -4.48 0.75 -6.45
C TRP A 20 -3.80 -0.32 -7.30
N LEU A 21 -4.30 -1.56 -7.33
CA LEU A 21 -3.58 -2.68 -7.96
C LEU A 21 -3.20 -2.41 -9.41
N SER A 22 -4.15 -1.94 -10.22
CA SER A 22 -3.94 -1.64 -11.64
C SER A 22 -2.99 -0.48 -11.91
N LYS A 23 -2.65 0.30 -10.88
CA LYS A 23 -1.79 1.47 -11.00
C LYS A 23 -0.30 1.11 -10.95
N TYR A 24 0.04 0.02 -10.28
CA TYR A 24 1.42 -0.50 -10.22
C TYR A 24 1.58 -1.90 -10.81
N LYS A 25 0.52 -2.55 -11.26
CA LYS A 25 0.58 -3.84 -11.98
C LYS A 25 -0.21 -3.73 -13.27
N CYS A 26 0.49 -3.67 -14.40
CA CYS A 26 -0.11 -3.55 -15.73
C CYS A 26 0.18 -4.75 -16.66
N THR A 27 0.94 -5.74 -16.18
CA THR A 27 1.26 -6.97 -16.93
C THR A 27 1.06 -8.21 -16.05
N PHE A 28 0.84 -9.38 -16.65
CA PHE A 28 0.78 -10.67 -15.92
C PHE A 28 2.16 -11.25 -15.56
N GLN A 29 3.23 -10.51 -15.80
CA GLN A 29 4.58 -10.98 -15.50
C GLN A 29 4.87 -10.95 -14.01
N ALA A 30 5.73 -11.82 -13.51
CA ALA A 30 6.19 -11.76 -12.12
C ALA A 30 6.98 -10.46 -11.87
N ASP A 31 6.64 -9.71 -10.82
CA ASP A 31 7.33 -8.47 -10.48
C ASP A 31 8.74 -8.73 -9.92
N SER A 32 9.67 -7.82 -10.19
CA SER A 32 11.10 -7.99 -9.88
C SER A 32 11.39 -8.25 -8.40
N TYR A 33 10.66 -7.59 -7.49
CA TYR A 33 10.85 -7.78 -6.04
C TYR A 33 10.53 -9.20 -5.57
N LEU A 34 9.70 -9.97 -6.28
CA LEU A 34 9.39 -11.36 -5.92
C LEU A 34 10.60 -12.28 -6.10
N LYS A 35 11.50 -11.95 -7.03
CA LYS A 35 12.75 -12.69 -7.30
C LYS A 35 13.96 -12.15 -6.56
N SER A 36 13.77 -11.09 -5.76
CA SER A 36 14.85 -10.42 -5.06
C SER A 36 15.25 -11.14 -3.76
N GLN A 37 16.42 -10.75 -3.23
CA GLN A 37 16.91 -11.21 -1.92
C GLN A 37 16.17 -10.58 -0.72
N LEU A 38 15.06 -9.85 -0.93
CA LEU A 38 14.25 -9.37 0.18
C LEU A 38 13.78 -10.55 1.05
N PRO A 39 13.79 -10.44 2.39
CA PRO A 39 13.24 -11.49 3.26
C PRO A 39 11.82 -11.88 2.87
N LYS A 40 11.50 -13.19 2.94
CA LYS A 40 10.20 -13.74 2.52
C LYS A 40 9.02 -12.99 3.13
N HIS A 41 9.02 -12.79 4.45
CA HIS A 41 7.95 -12.09 5.16
C HIS A 41 7.75 -10.64 4.67
N LEU A 42 8.83 -9.92 4.33
CA LEU A 42 8.72 -8.55 3.79
C LEU A 42 8.14 -8.55 2.38
N ARG A 43 8.50 -9.53 1.54
CA ARG A 43 7.88 -9.69 0.22
C ARG A 43 6.38 -9.97 0.38
N GLU A 44 6.00 -10.87 1.28
CA GLU A 44 4.59 -11.18 1.55
C GLU A 44 3.81 -9.96 2.03
N ILE A 45 4.35 -9.19 2.96
CA ILE A 45 3.70 -7.96 3.45
C ILE A 45 3.54 -6.95 2.32
N PHE A 46 4.59 -6.68 1.55
CA PHE A 46 4.52 -5.74 0.43
C PHE A 46 3.49 -6.20 -0.61
N THR A 47 3.48 -7.49 -0.96
CA THR A 47 2.47 -8.08 -1.85
C THR A 47 1.07 -7.91 -1.27
N ARG A 48 0.83 -8.28 0.00
CA ARG A 48 -0.48 -8.13 0.64
C ARG A 48 -1.00 -6.70 0.56
N VAL A 49 -0.17 -5.70 0.83
CA VAL A 49 -0.56 -4.30 0.72
C VAL A 49 -0.86 -3.90 -0.72
N ARG A 50 -0.10 -4.42 -1.70
CA ARG A 50 -0.40 -4.24 -3.13
C ARG A 50 -1.72 -4.89 -3.58
N PHE A 51 -2.25 -5.84 -2.83
CA PHE A 51 -3.58 -6.40 -3.06
C PHE A 51 -4.63 -5.84 -2.10
N GLU A 52 -4.30 -4.75 -1.38
CA GLU A 52 -5.16 -4.11 -0.38
C GLU A 52 -5.69 -5.10 0.68
N GLN A 53 -4.86 -6.10 1.01
CA GLN A 53 -5.14 -7.15 2.01
C GLN A 53 -4.56 -6.82 3.39
N LEU A 54 -4.32 -5.54 3.64
CA LEU A 54 -3.96 -5.03 4.95
C LEU A 54 -5.23 -4.91 5.80
N ASP A 55 -5.15 -5.27 7.08
CA ASP A 55 -6.27 -5.20 8.04
C ASP A 55 -6.62 -3.75 8.44
N THR A 56 -6.97 -2.91 7.46
CA THR A 56 -7.39 -1.51 7.65
C THR A 56 -8.90 -1.41 7.83
N MET A 57 -9.37 -0.27 8.34
CA MET A 57 -10.80 0.01 8.44
C MET A 57 -11.49 0.07 7.07
N VAL A 58 -10.78 0.53 6.03
CA VAL A 58 -11.30 0.46 4.64
C VAL A 58 -11.52 -1.00 4.21
N ARG A 59 -10.58 -1.91 4.51
CA ARG A 59 -10.79 -3.33 4.19
C ARG A 59 -11.91 -3.93 5.03
N TYR A 60 -11.98 -3.61 6.32
CA TYR A 60 -13.06 -4.06 7.20
C TYR A 60 -14.43 -3.60 6.68
N GLY A 61 -14.56 -2.32 6.33
CA GLY A 61 -15.80 -1.74 5.84
C GLY A 61 -16.34 -2.40 4.57
N ARG A 62 -15.47 -2.87 3.66
CA ARG A 62 -15.87 -3.63 2.46
C ARG A 62 -16.69 -4.87 2.77
N PHE A 63 -16.44 -5.52 3.91
CA PHE A 63 -17.13 -6.75 4.31
C PHE A 63 -18.26 -6.51 5.32
N HIS A 64 -18.40 -5.28 5.84
CA HIS A 64 -19.37 -4.95 6.89
C HIS A 64 -20.33 -3.81 6.48
N ALA A 65 -20.41 -3.49 5.18
CA ALA A 65 -21.27 -2.44 4.63
C ALA A 65 -21.10 -1.06 5.29
N ILE A 66 -19.87 -0.74 5.74
CA ILE A 66 -19.53 0.58 6.26
C ILE A 66 -19.19 1.49 5.09
N LEU A 67 -19.73 2.70 5.07
CA LEU A 67 -19.42 3.68 4.02
C LEU A 67 -17.94 4.04 4.07
N TYR A 68 -17.35 4.33 2.90
CA TYR A 68 -15.93 4.66 2.80
C TYR A 68 -15.51 5.80 3.73
N ASN A 69 -16.33 6.84 3.82
CA ASN A 69 -16.07 8.01 4.67
C ASN A 69 -16.16 7.69 6.17
N ASP A 70 -16.82 6.59 6.54
CA ASP A 70 -16.96 6.15 7.94
C ASP A 70 -15.85 5.14 8.33
N CYS A 71 -14.98 4.74 7.40
CA CYS A 71 -13.87 3.82 7.64
C CYS A 71 -12.68 4.51 8.31
N LEU A 72 -12.89 5.10 9.49
CA LEU A 72 -11.95 5.98 10.18
C LEU A 72 -10.72 5.25 10.73
N CYS A 73 -9.56 5.89 10.68
CA CYS A 73 -8.31 5.36 11.24
C CYS A 73 -8.32 5.36 12.76
N ILE A 74 -7.69 4.33 13.33
CA ILE A 74 -7.47 4.17 14.77
C ILE A 74 -6.56 5.24 15.39
N CYS A 75 -5.96 6.10 14.55
CA CYS A 75 -5.14 7.21 15.02
C CYS A 75 -5.95 8.31 15.72
N GLY A 76 -7.28 8.28 15.63
CA GLY A 76 -8.18 9.22 16.29
C GLY A 76 -8.33 10.58 15.59
N ALA A 77 -7.74 10.76 14.40
CA ALA A 77 -7.79 12.02 13.67
C ALA A 77 -9.07 12.22 12.82
N ALA A 78 -10.05 11.33 12.92
CA ALA A 78 -11.26 11.32 12.09
C ALA A 78 -11.00 11.28 10.57
N GLU A 79 -9.87 10.71 10.16
CA GLU A 79 -9.47 10.51 8.76
C GLU A 79 -9.74 9.07 8.31
N VAL A 80 -10.09 8.87 7.03
CA VAL A 80 -10.29 7.53 6.46
C VAL A 80 -8.98 6.73 6.46
N GLU A 81 -9.02 5.47 6.91
CA GLU A 81 -7.85 4.58 6.93
C GLU A 81 -7.55 3.92 5.58
N ASP A 82 -7.22 4.75 4.59
CA ASP A 82 -6.77 4.28 3.29
C ASP A 82 -5.24 4.25 3.17
N LEU A 83 -4.74 3.77 2.02
CA LEU A 83 -3.31 3.65 1.77
C LEU A 83 -2.59 5.02 1.75
N ALA A 84 -3.26 6.10 1.33
CA ALA A 84 -2.68 7.44 1.31
C ALA A 84 -2.48 7.94 2.74
N HIS A 85 -3.52 7.86 3.57
CA HIS A 85 -3.45 8.22 4.98
C HIS A 85 -2.34 7.43 5.69
N ILE A 86 -2.29 6.10 5.49
CA ILE A 86 -1.26 5.24 6.07
C ILE A 86 0.13 5.67 5.62
N LEU A 87 0.36 5.95 4.34
CA LEU A 87 1.69 6.22 3.82
C LEU A 87 2.20 7.64 4.09
N PHE A 88 1.33 8.63 4.30
CA PHE A 88 1.75 10.04 4.35
C PHE A 88 1.27 10.83 5.56
N ASP A 89 0.07 10.56 6.07
CA ASP A 89 -0.60 11.51 6.96
C ASP A 89 -0.76 11.00 8.40
N CYS A 90 -0.99 9.69 8.56
CA CYS A 90 -1.32 9.06 9.84
C CYS A 90 -0.32 9.43 10.94
N CYS A 91 -0.79 10.11 11.99
CA CYS A 91 0.04 10.57 13.10
C CYS A 91 0.60 9.38 13.91
N LEU A 92 -0.18 8.31 14.07
CA LEU A 92 0.22 7.08 14.74
C LEU A 92 1.48 6.46 14.09
N TYR A 93 1.59 6.55 12.77
CA TYR A 93 2.70 5.97 12.03
C TYR A 93 3.83 6.95 11.71
N LYS A 94 3.73 8.21 12.15
CA LYS A 94 4.66 9.30 11.77
C LYS A 94 6.13 8.94 12.03
N ARG A 95 6.45 8.49 13.25
CA ARG A 95 7.85 8.16 13.62
C ARG A 95 8.46 7.09 12.72
N MET A 96 7.69 6.06 12.38
CA MET A 96 8.14 4.98 11.50
C MET A 96 8.22 5.45 10.05
N ARG A 97 7.25 6.23 9.60
CA ARG A 97 7.25 6.84 8.27
C ARG A 97 8.48 7.71 8.07
N ASP A 98 8.80 8.56 9.04
CA ASP A 98 10.00 9.41 9.00
C ASP A 98 11.28 8.56 8.93
N LYS A 99 11.35 7.48 9.72
CA LYS A 99 12.51 6.55 9.77
C LYS A 99 12.75 5.81 8.45
N TYR A 100 11.70 5.29 7.82
CA TYR A 100 11.84 4.41 6.66
C TYR A 100 11.61 5.12 5.32
N LEU A 101 10.66 6.06 5.28
CA LEU A 101 10.18 6.71 4.06
C LEU A 101 10.53 8.20 3.97
N GLY A 102 10.93 8.84 5.07
CA GLY A 102 11.08 10.30 5.15
C GLY A 102 12.04 10.91 4.12
N LEU A 103 13.11 10.21 3.72
CA LEU A 103 13.99 10.68 2.65
C LEU A 103 13.30 10.65 1.27
N TYR A 104 12.57 9.57 0.97
CA TYR A 104 11.86 9.41 -0.30
C TYR A 104 10.68 10.38 -0.43
N ILE A 105 9.90 10.54 0.64
CA ILE A 105 8.74 11.46 0.64
C ILE A 105 9.20 12.91 0.42
N ARG A 106 10.31 13.33 1.04
CA ARG A 106 10.87 14.68 0.84
C ARG A 106 11.31 14.94 -0.60
N GLN A 107 11.84 13.94 -1.29
CA GLN A 107 12.19 14.05 -2.71
C GLN A 107 10.95 14.17 -3.61
N MET A 108 9.78 13.78 -3.13
CA MET A 108 8.50 13.80 -3.85
C MET A 108 7.57 14.91 -3.35
N THR A 109 8.09 15.98 -2.76
CA THR A 109 7.27 17.02 -2.10
C THR A 109 6.19 17.58 -3.03
N TYR A 110 6.54 17.88 -4.27
CA TYR A 110 5.64 18.47 -5.28
C TYR A 110 4.86 17.46 -6.11
N TRP A 111 5.03 16.16 -5.85
CA TRP A 111 4.31 15.15 -6.62
C TRP A 111 2.87 15.07 -6.13
N ASP A 112 1.96 14.72 -7.02
CA ASP A 112 0.61 14.35 -6.62
C ASP A 112 0.61 13.04 -5.80
N THR A 113 -0.30 12.91 -4.83
CA THR A 113 -0.42 11.74 -3.95
C THR A 113 -0.50 10.43 -4.73
N TYR A 114 -1.25 10.40 -5.84
CA TYR A 114 -1.35 9.23 -6.71
C TYR A 114 0.01 8.81 -7.28
N ILE A 115 0.83 9.77 -7.71
CA ILE A 115 2.16 9.50 -8.27
C ILE A 115 3.09 8.99 -7.16
N LYS A 116 3.02 9.56 -5.95
CA LYS A 116 3.81 9.10 -4.78
C LYS A 116 3.51 7.64 -4.47
N ILE A 117 2.24 7.26 -4.34
CA ILE A 117 1.82 5.89 -4.04
C ILE A 117 2.29 4.94 -5.13
N THR A 118 2.03 5.29 -6.39
CA THR A 118 2.43 4.48 -7.54
C THR A 118 3.94 4.23 -7.54
N HIS A 119 4.74 5.26 -7.27
CA HIS A 119 6.19 5.13 -7.20
C HIS A 119 6.64 4.21 -6.06
N LEU A 120 6.14 4.44 -4.83
CA LEU A 120 6.50 3.65 -3.64
C LEU A 120 6.06 2.18 -3.75
N MET A 121 4.90 1.93 -4.36
CA MET A 121 4.28 0.60 -4.45
C MET A 121 4.56 -0.13 -5.77
N SER A 122 5.32 0.47 -6.70
CA SER A 122 5.66 -0.11 -8.01
C SER A 122 6.41 -1.44 -7.92
N GLY A 123 7.18 -1.65 -6.85
CA GLY A 123 8.06 -2.80 -6.72
C GLY A 123 9.30 -2.77 -7.61
N GLN A 124 9.48 -1.73 -8.44
CA GLN A 124 10.55 -1.64 -9.45
C GLN A 124 11.93 -1.34 -8.83
N ASN A 125 11.97 -0.42 -7.86
CA ASN A 125 13.20 -0.07 -7.15
C ASN A 125 13.30 -0.88 -5.85
N LEU A 126 14.16 -1.91 -5.84
CA LEU A 126 14.30 -2.83 -4.70
C LEU A 126 14.66 -2.14 -3.38
N LYS A 127 15.43 -1.04 -3.41
CA LYS A 127 15.77 -0.28 -2.20
C LYS A 127 14.52 0.39 -1.61
N ILE A 128 13.70 1.01 -2.45
CA ILE A 128 12.44 1.63 -2.05
C ILE A 128 11.48 0.54 -1.56
N THR A 129 11.30 -0.52 -2.33
CA THR A 129 10.45 -1.66 -1.97
C THR A 129 10.81 -2.23 -0.61
N PHE A 130 12.10 -2.41 -0.33
CA PHE A 130 12.56 -2.89 0.98
C PHE A 130 12.20 -1.93 2.10
N LYS A 131 12.41 -0.62 1.92
CA LYS A 131 12.06 0.40 2.93
C LYS A 131 10.55 0.50 3.17
N VAL A 132 9.75 0.42 2.11
CA VAL A 132 8.28 0.36 2.20
C VAL A 132 7.84 -0.91 2.92
N ALA A 133 8.39 -2.07 2.58
CA ALA A 133 8.07 -3.31 3.26
C ALA A 133 8.42 -3.27 4.76
N GLN A 134 9.59 -2.73 5.12
CA GLN A 134 9.99 -2.52 6.52
C GLN A 134 9.03 -1.59 7.26
N TYR A 135 8.64 -0.48 6.62
CA TYR A 135 7.64 0.44 7.17
C TYR A 135 6.31 -0.27 7.45
N LEU A 136 5.77 -0.96 6.44
CA LEU A 136 4.49 -1.66 6.54
C LEU A 136 4.52 -2.76 7.61
N ASN A 137 5.63 -3.51 7.72
CA ASN A 137 5.80 -4.52 8.76
C ASN A 137 5.74 -3.91 10.17
N ASN A 138 6.47 -2.82 10.42
CA ASN A 138 6.45 -2.18 11.73
C ASN A 138 5.09 -1.53 12.03
N MET A 139 4.42 -1.00 11.01
CA MET A 139 3.06 -0.47 11.13
C MET A 139 2.06 -1.57 11.54
N ILE A 140 2.12 -2.75 10.91
CA ILE A 140 1.29 -3.91 11.27
C ILE A 140 1.52 -4.32 12.73
N LEU A 141 2.78 -4.42 13.14
CA LEU A 141 3.15 -4.77 14.52
C LEU A 141 2.68 -3.73 15.54
N LEU A 142 2.74 -2.44 15.20
CA LEU A 142 2.22 -1.41 16.07
C LEU A 142 0.69 -1.53 16.18
N ARG A 143 0.00 -1.70 15.05
CA ARG A 143 -1.46 -1.82 15.01
C ARG A 143 -1.98 -2.99 15.85
N SER A 144 -1.30 -4.13 15.86
CA SER A 144 -1.74 -5.28 16.66
C SER A 144 -1.76 -5.02 18.18
N VAL A 145 -1.11 -3.96 18.65
CA VAL A 145 -1.19 -3.52 20.06
C VAL A 145 -2.50 -2.77 20.35
N TYR A 146 -3.09 -2.12 19.34
CA TYR A 146 -4.29 -1.30 19.48
C TYR A 146 -5.59 -2.03 19.09
N VAL A 147 -5.47 -3.08 18.28
CA VAL A 147 -6.61 -3.84 17.71
C VAL A 147 -6.58 -5.30 18.20
N GLY A 148 -5.83 -5.58 19.27
CA GLY A 148 -5.71 -6.89 19.92
C GLY A 148 -6.71 -7.07 21.06
#